data_AF-A0A3B6VAL7-F1
#
_entry.id   AF-A0A3B6VAL7-F1
#
_cell.length_a   1.000
_cell.length_b   1.000
_cell.length_c   1.000
_cell.angle_alpha   90.00
_cell.angle_beta   90.00
_cell.angle_gamma   90.00
#
_symmetry.space_group_name_H-M   'P 1'
#
loop_
_entity.id
_entity.type
_entity.pdbx_description
1 polymer ?
#
loop_
_entity_poly.entity_id
_entity_poly.type
_entity_poly.pdbx_seq_one_letter_code
_entity_poly.pdbx_strand_id
1 'polypeptide(L)'
;MNKIEEFNQSTSKYELYTHLSEKIVSGEIKTFSEIFTYAKNVNFEKVHDHKNILKGLFELIRKINWGFFNNLDKESYPKLWNMFVTENQKYNFAGDLKLSLSIADIYIAMLDIHGYTKFCEENKNNLSKMHALDDLMQNKVSEVTKFYNVISHRKQGDEIIMVCPTATDALSATIAVIGVLSKKRLLNEYPSVDTSGLPEFKISAGISGGNTNSSLIITEDGDLSGFLINNAARMQARANTLAPKENKVIVTKNLQFNFLKENSKVKSEIFEKDIISFYDNGMISFKGTEIPIVEAIFNPDEKYKEHFFTEMEELVKSVKGNLWKQRMFTSILDLISKVAKSMPPFQIDEQVNEYISGYTNSTICDLCDKANGAYVVKENYKEAIDTFALIIKLLKTIPDFDKMVLEYAESICAGYEKVLPVYDVVIKKDIEANISEIFPANHIPIFQNVQKANETYNKLMNIAMSSKTLKRRKSIWYGILEKELPNLVINMYSGKK
;
A
#
# COMPACT_ATOMS: atom_id res chain seq x y z
N MET A 1 -39.19 17.64 35.90
CA MET A 1 -39.70 16.25 35.96
C MET A 1 -38.57 15.36 36.46
N ASN A 2 -38.76 14.65 37.57
CA ASN A 2 -37.70 13.85 38.21
C ASN A 2 -37.74 12.39 37.74
N LYS A 3 -38.94 11.89 37.42
CA LYS A 3 -39.16 10.53 36.93
C LYS A 3 -40.05 10.54 35.69
N ILE A 4 -39.79 9.64 34.74
CA ILE A 4 -40.56 9.58 33.49
C ILE A 4 -42.04 9.20 33.73
N GLU A 5 -42.35 8.52 34.84
CA GLU A 5 -43.71 8.20 35.27
C GLU A 5 -44.53 9.43 35.68
N GLU A 6 -43.89 10.57 35.96
CA GLU A 6 -44.57 11.84 36.28
C GLU A 6 -45.10 12.54 35.02
N PHE A 7 -44.76 12.04 33.82
CA PHE A 7 -45.20 12.61 32.55
C PHE A 7 -46.73 12.58 32.43
N ASN A 8 -47.30 13.72 32.07
CA ASN A 8 -48.72 13.85 31.73
C ASN A 8 -48.90 14.88 30.60
N GLN A 9 -50.13 15.03 30.09
CA GLN A 9 -50.39 15.92 28.94
C GLN A 9 -50.17 17.41 29.21
N SER A 10 -50.02 17.81 30.48
CA SER A 10 -49.67 19.19 30.86
C SER A 10 -48.17 19.42 31.03
N THR A 11 -47.35 18.36 31.01
CA THR A 11 -45.88 18.45 31.05
C THR A 11 -45.39 19.23 29.84
N SER A 12 -44.55 20.24 30.07
CA SER A 12 -44.03 21.07 28.98
C SER A 12 -43.04 20.30 28.11
N LYS A 13 -42.93 20.70 26.83
CA LYS A 13 -41.96 20.10 25.90
C LYS A 13 -40.51 20.23 26.39
N TYR A 14 -40.19 21.32 27.10
CA TYR A 14 -38.85 21.59 27.61
C TYR A 14 -38.50 20.68 28.79
N GLU A 15 -39.45 20.40 29.68
CA GLU A 15 -39.24 19.47 30.78
C GLU A 15 -39.00 18.05 30.28
N LEU A 16 -39.77 17.60 29.29
CA LEU A 16 -39.57 16.29 28.66
C LEU A 16 -38.20 16.21 27.97
N TYR A 17 -37.84 17.24 27.18
CA TYR A 17 -36.54 17.31 26.51
C TYR A 17 -35.37 17.30 27.48
N THR A 18 -35.45 18.10 28.56
CA THR A 18 -34.39 18.21 29.57
C THR A 18 -34.19 16.88 30.28
N HIS A 19 -35.29 16.26 30.73
CA HIS A 19 -35.22 14.95 31.40
C HIS A 19 -34.60 13.87 30.51
N LEU A 20 -35.04 13.75 29.25
CA LEU A 20 -34.48 12.76 28.34
C LEU A 20 -33.01 13.06 27.98
N SER A 21 -32.65 14.34 27.89
CA SER A 21 -31.27 14.77 27.66
C SER A 21 -30.35 14.41 28.83
N GLU A 22 -30.79 14.61 30.07
CA GLU A 22 -30.07 14.17 31.27
C GLU A 22 -29.84 12.66 31.28
N LYS A 23 -30.83 11.89 30.82
CA LYS A 23 -30.75 10.42 30.73
C LYS A 23 -29.82 9.93 29.62
N ILE A 24 -29.71 10.68 28.52
CA ILE A 24 -28.69 10.42 27.50
C ILE A 24 -27.30 10.74 28.06
N VAL A 25 -27.13 11.89 28.72
CA VAL A 25 -25.84 12.33 29.29
C VAL A 25 -25.38 11.40 30.41
N SER A 26 -26.28 10.85 31.22
CA SER A 26 -25.94 9.86 32.26
C SER A 26 -25.62 8.47 31.70
N GLY A 27 -25.81 8.24 30.39
CA GLY A 27 -25.60 6.96 29.74
C GLY A 27 -26.72 5.93 29.98
N GLU A 28 -27.85 6.34 30.57
CA GLU A 28 -29.05 5.50 30.72
C GLU A 28 -29.77 5.27 29.38
N ILE A 29 -29.65 6.23 28.45
CA ILE A 29 -30.13 6.12 27.06
C ILE A 29 -28.94 6.29 26.12
N LYS A 30 -28.58 5.23 25.42
CA LYS A 30 -27.45 5.20 24.46
C LYS A 30 -27.90 5.26 23.02
N THR A 31 -29.08 4.71 22.70
CA THR A 31 -29.59 4.59 21.33
C THR A 31 -30.89 5.37 21.11
N PHE A 32 -31.25 5.65 19.86
CA PHE A 32 -32.48 6.35 19.53
C PHE A 32 -33.70 5.48 19.85
N SER A 33 -33.63 4.18 19.58
CA SER A 33 -34.70 3.25 19.94
C SER A 33 -34.94 3.16 21.46
N GLU A 34 -33.89 3.27 22.27
CA GLU A 34 -33.99 3.27 23.74
C GLU A 34 -34.81 4.43 24.29
N ILE A 35 -34.91 5.57 23.59
CA ILE A 35 -35.81 6.67 24.00
C ILE A 35 -37.25 6.14 24.15
N PHE A 36 -37.72 5.34 23.20
CA PHE A 36 -39.08 4.82 23.19
C PHE A 36 -39.27 3.69 24.22
N THR A 37 -38.21 2.92 24.49
CA THR A 37 -38.22 1.90 25.55
C THR A 37 -38.27 2.54 26.94
N TYR A 38 -37.43 3.57 27.16
CA TYR A 38 -37.38 4.32 28.42
C TYR A 38 -38.68 5.09 28.66
N ALA A 39 -39.13 5.84 27.66
CA ALA A 39 -40.33 6.66 27.72
C ALA A 39 -41.58 5.93 27.18
N LYS A 40 -41.73 4.63 27.47
CA LYS A 40 -42.85 3.80 26.95
C LYS A 40 -44.26 4.35 27.25
N ASN A 41 -44.38 5.12 28.34
CA ASN A 41 -45.65 5.73 28.77
C ASN A 41 -45.95 7.06 28.04
N VAL A 42 -44.99 7.58 27.27
CA VAL A 42 -45.11 8.83 26.53
C VAL A 42 -45.57 8.54 25.11
N ASN A 43 -46.76 9.02 24.76
CA ASN A 43 -47.20 9.03 23.36
C ASN A 43 -46.63 10.27 22.65
N PHE A 44 -45.41 10.14 22.10
CA PHE A 44 -44.71 11.22 21.42
C PHE A 44 -45.52 11.88 20.29
N GLU A 45 -46.39 11.15 19.59
CA GLU A 45 -47.21 11.72 18.50
C GLU A 45 -48.22 12.74 19.01
N LYS A 46 -48.63 12.64 20.29
CA LYS A 46 -49.51 13.61 20.95
C LYS A 46 -48.76 14.77 21.60
N VAL A 47 -47.43 14.72 21.65
CA VAL A 47 -46.61 15.79 22.20
C VAL A 47 -46.45 16.89 21.15
N HIS A 48 -46.75 18.12 21.55
CA HIS A 48 -46.54 19.28 20.69
C HIS A 48 -45.05 19.41 20.35
N ASP A 49 -44.75 19.60 19.06
CA ASP A 49 -43.38 19.79 18.56
C ASP A 49 -42.44 18.57 18.76
N HIS A 50 -43.00 17.37 18.91
CA HIS A 50 -42.24 16.14 19.19
C HIS A 50 -41.10 15.85 18.20
N LYS A 51 -41.26 16.20 16.91
CA LYS A 51 -40.21 15.96 15.90
C LYS A 51 -38.94 16.75 16.23
N ASN A 52 -39.06 18.01 16.67
CA ASN A 52 -37.90 18.82 17.01
C ASN A 52 -37.24 18.35 18.31
N ILE A 53 -38.05 17.92 19.29
CA ILE A 53 -37.54 17.26 20.51
C ILE A 53 -36.71 16.02 20.13
N LEU A 54 -37.28 15.12 19.33
CA LEU A 54 -36.61 13.88 18.91
C LEU A 54 -35.37 14.15 18.05
N LYS A 55 -35.37 15.18 17.19
CA LYS A 55 -34.18 15.62 16.46
C LYS A 55 -33.07 16.07 17.40
N GLY A 56 -33.38 16.94 18.37
CA GLY A 56 -32.40 17.42 19.35
C GLY A 56 -31.83 16.29 20.21
N LEU A 57 -32.67 15.36 20.66
CA LEU A 57 -32.23 14.18 21.41
C LEU A 57 -31.37 13.25 20.55
N PHE A 58 -31.74 13.05 19.28
CA PHE A 58 -30.95 12.25 18.35
C PHE A 58 -29.58 12.89 18.07
N GLU A 59 -29.51 14.20 17.86
CA GLU A 59 -28.24 14.92 17.74
C GLU A 59 -27.36 14.76 18.98
N LEU A 60 -27.95 14.81 20.18
CA LEU A 60 -27.24 14.58 21.43
C LEU A 60 -26.69 13.15 21.52
N ILE A 61 -27.49 12.14 21.17
CA ILE A 61 -27.07 10.74 21.10
C ILE A 61 -25.89 10.58 20.14
N ARG A 62 -25.96 11.15 18.93
CA ARG A 62 -24.85 11.06 17.97
C ARG A 62 -23.57 11.69 18.52
N LYS A 63 -23.67 12.88 19.12
CA LYS A 63 -22.52 13.61 19.67
C LYS A 63 -21.81 12.86 20.80
N ILE A 64 -22.57 12.16 21.64
CA ILE A 64 -22.02 11.48 22.83
C ILE A 64 -21.63 10.04 22.53
N ASN A 65 -22.46 9.31 21.76
CA ASN A 65 -22.38 7.84 21.68
C ASN A 65 -21.91 7.29 20.33
N TRP A 66 -21.81 8.11 19.27
CA TRP A 66 -21.42 7.60 17.94
C TRP A 66 -19.92 7.70 17.65
N GLY A 67 -19.11 8.25 18.57
CA GLY A 67 -17.65 8.30 18.45
C GLY A 67 -17.19 8.90 17.12
N PHE A 68 -16.47 8.11 16.33
CA PHE A 68 -16.00 8.46 14.98
C PHE A 68 -17.13 8.86 14.02
N PHE A 69 -18.36 8.41 14.26
CA PHE A 69 -19.51 8.69 13.41
C PHE A 69 -20.40 9.84 13.91
N ASN A 70 -19.94 10.65 14.87
CA ASN A 70 -20.76 11.72 15.45
C ASN A 70 -21.32 12.73 14.41
N ASN A 71 -20.62 12.91 13.30
CA ASN A 71 -21.00 13.78 12.19
C ASN A 71 -21.80 13.07 11.09
N LEU A 72 -22.04 11.75 11.22
CA LEU A 72 -22.81 10.98 10.23
C LEU A 72 -24.28 11.42 10.25
N ASP A 73 -24.75 11.94 9.14
CA ASP A 73 -26.13 12.32 8.91
C ASP A 73 -26.61 11.92 7.50
N LYS A 74 -27.93 11.77 7.37
CA LYS A 74 -28.55 11.25 6.15
C LYS A 74 -28.44 12.19 4.95
N GLU A 75 -28.37 13.50 5.16
CA GLU A 75 -28.37 14.50 4.09
C GLU A 75 -26.95 14.64 3.50
N SER A 76 -25.95 14.71 4.37
CA SER A 76 -24.54 14.85 4.03
C SER A 76 -23.91 13.54 3.56
N TYR A 77 -24.29 12.42 4.16
CA TYR A 77 -23.65 11.12 3.95
C TYR A 77 -24.65 10.00 3.61
N PRO A 78 -25.54 10.17 2.60
CA PRO A 78 -26.57 9.18 2.29
C PRO A 78 -26.07 7.76 2.04
N LYS A 79 -24.90 7.56 1.41
CA LYS A 79 -24.35 6.21 1.16
C LYS A 79 -23.93 5.56 2.47
N LEU A 80 -23.12 6.26 3.28
CA LEU A 80 -22.65 5.75 4.57
C LEU A 80 -23.79 5.57 5.56
N TRP A 81 -24.77 6.47 5.57
CA TRP A 81 -25.95 6.37 6.43
C TRP A 81 -26.69 5.05 6.19
N ASN A 82 -26.96 4.69 4.93
CA ASN A 82 -27.63 3.43 4.59
C ASN A 82 -26.81 2.19 5.02
N MET A 83 -25.48 2.29 5.00
CA MET A 83 -24.59 1.21 5.41
C MET A 83 -24.57 1.04 6.93
N PHE A 84 -24.49 2.14 7.68
CA PHE A 84 -24.18 2.14 9.11
C PHE A 84 -25.38 2.30 10.04
N VAL A 85 -26.49 2.84 9.56
CA VAL A 85 -27.63 3.19 10.42
C VAL A 85 -28.79 2.25 10.14
N THR A 86 -29.38 1.72 11.20
CA THR A 86 -30.68 1.07 11.16
C THR A 86 -31.74 2.15 11.37
N GLU A 87 -32.35 2.60 10.28
CA GLU A 87 -33.32 3.70 10.31
C GLU A 87 -34.56 3.35 11.14
N ASN A 88 -35.06 4.33 11.88
CA ASN A 88 -36.35 4.22 12.53
C ASN A 88 -37.48 4.29 11.50
N GLN A 89 -38.41 3.32 11.52
CA GLN A 89 -39.51 3.24 10.56
C GLN A 89 -40.43 4.47 10.54
N LYS A 90 -40.62 5.13 11.69
CA LYS A 90 -41.50 6.30 11.83
C LYS A 90 -40.75 7.61 11.63
N TYR A 91 -39.49 7.68 12.03
CA TYR A 91 -38.68 8.89 12.04
C TYR A 91 -37.43 8.70 11.17
N ASN A 92 -37.60 8.87 9.85
CA ASN A 92 -36.57 8.63 8.83
C ASN A 92 -35.31 9.51 8.90
N PHE A 93 -35.28 10.51 9.80
CA PHE A 93 -34.12 11.36 10.09
C PHE A 93 -33.23 10.77 11.21
N ALA A 94 -33.68 9.71 11.88
CA ALA A 94 -33.03 9.12 13.03
C ALA A 94 -32.96 7.60 12.91
N GLY A 95 -32.09 6.99 13.70
CA GLY A 95 -31.88 5.56 13.73
C GLY A 95 -30.76 5.19 14.70
N ASP A 96 -30.42 3.91 14.72
CA ASP A 96 -29.36 3.39 15.58
C ASP A 96 -28.13 3.00 14.77
N LEU A 97 -26.95 3.35 15.27
CA LEU A 97 -25.69 2.92 14.67
C LEU A 97 -25.57 1.40 14.80
N LYS A 98 -25.15 0.71 13.73
CA LYS A 98 -24.91 -0.73 13.73
C LYS A 98 -23.62 -1.04 14.51
N LEU A 99 -23.74 -1.17 15.83
CA LEU A 99 -22.65 -1.52 16.74
C LEU A 99 -22.35 -3.02 16.72
N SER A 100 -21.09 -3.41 16.91
CA SER A 100 -20.64 -4.80 17.06
C SER A 100 -21.03 -5.76 15.93
N LEU A 101 -21.49 -5.22 14.80
CA LEU A 101 -21.79 -5.97 13.58
C LEU A 101 -20.62 -5.84 12.60
N SER A 102 -20.32 -6.96 11.96
CA SER A 102 -19.36 -7.02 10.86
C SER A 102 -19.94 -6.31 9.64
N ILE A 103 -19.42 -5.12 9.33
CA ILE A 103 -19.82 -4.35 8.15
C ILE A 103 -18.85 -4.70 7.02
N ALA A 104 -19.40 -5.32 5.97
CA ALA A 104 -18.69 -5.69 4.76
C ALA A 104 -18.81 -4.58 3.70
N ASP A 105 -18.02 -4.73 2.62
CA ASP A 105 -18.06 -3.87 1.43
C ASP A 105 -17.85 -2.38 1.72
N ILE A 106 -16.98 -2.10 2.69
CA ILE A 106 -16.53 -0.76 3.02
C ILE A 106 -15.02 -0.61 2.85
N TYR A 107 -14.55 0.62 2.77
CA TYR A 107 -13.15 0.95 2.54
C TYR A 107 -12.65 1.91 3.62
N ILE A 108 -11.42 1.69 4.05
CA ILE A 108 -10.69 2.57 4.96
C ILE A 108 -9.47 3.10 4.23
N ALA A 109 -9.32 4.42 4.22
CA ALA A 109 -8.11 5.09 3.81
C ALA A 109 -7.42 5.68 5.05
N MET A 110 -6.11 5.49 5.16
CA MET A 110 -5.26 6.10 6.17
C MET A 110 -4.21 6.95 5.48
N LEU A 111 -4.09 8.20 5.91
CA LEU A 111 -3.18 9.18 5.35
C LEU A 111 -2.28 9.70 6.47
N ASP A 112 -1.02 9.95 6.13
CA ASP A 112 -0.01 10.47 7.04
C ASP A 112 0.78 11.59 6.34
N ILE A 113 1.07 12.67 7.07
CA ILE A 113 1.63 13.90 6.52
C ILE A 113 3.12 14.00 6.80
N HIS A 114 3.92 13.88 5.75
CA HIS A 114 5.36 14.03 5.86
C HIS A 114 5.74 15.45 6.26
N GLY A 115 6.63 15.55 7.26
CA GLY A 115 7.15 16.82 7.73
C GLY A 115 6.22 17.57 8.69
N TYR A 116 5.07 17.01 9.06
CA TYR A 116 4.15 17.62 10.04
C TYR A 116 4.85 17.93 11.37
N THR A 117 5.51 16.93 11.97
CA THR A 117 6.19 17.11 13.26
C THR A 117 7.24 18.23 13.19
N LYS A 118 8.05 18.24 12.12
CA LYS A 118 9.04 19.29 11.86
C LYS A 118 8.40 20.67 11.71
N PHE A 119 7.29 20.76 10.97
CA PHE A 119 6.55 22.02 10.81
C PHE A 119 6.05 22.56 12.16
N CYS A 120 5.49 21.69 13.00
CA CYS A 120 5.01 22.05 14.33
C CYS A 120 6.16 22.54 15.24
N GLU A 121 7.32 21.88 15.19
CA GLU A 121 8.51 22.30 15.94
C GLU A 121 9.04 23.67 15.50
N GLU A 122 9.15 23.90 14.19
CA GLU A 122 9.63 25.15 13.60
C GLU A 122 8.66 26.32 13.85
N ASN A 123 7.36 26.05 13.90
CA ASN A 123 6.30 27.06 14.01
C ASN A 123 5.63 27.09 15.39
N LYS A 124 6.22 26.47 16.43
CA LYS A 124 5.67 26.42 17.79
C LYS A 124 5.32 27.79 18.39
N ASN A 125 6.02 28.84 17.97
CA ASN A 125 5.79 30.22 18.41
C ASN A 125 4.90 31.03 17.43
N ASN A 126 4.46 30.43 16.32
CA ASN A 126 3.62 31.06 15.30
C ASN A 126 2.20 30.45 15.36
N LEU A 127 1.42 30.93 16.32
CA LEU A 127 0.06 30.43 16.58
C LEU A 127 -0.85 30.54 15.34
N SER A 128 -0.70 31.58 14.52
CA SER A 128 -1.51 31.72 13.30
C SER A 128 -1.31 30.58 12.31
N LYS A 129 -0.06 30.12 12.13
CA LYS A 129 0.23 28.98 11.24
C LYS A 129 -0.24 27.67 11.83
N MET A 130 -0.13 27.50 13.14
CA MET A 130 -0.65 26.32 13.84
C MET A 130 -2.17 26.25 13.74
N HIS A 131 -2.88 27.36 13.94
CA HIS A 131 -4.33 27.42 13.76
C HIS A 131 -4.76 27.20 12.31
N ALA A 132 -4.03 27.74 11.34
CA ALA A 132 -4.32 27.50 9.92
C ALA A 132 -4.17 26.01 9.56
N LEU A 133 -3.14 25.34 10.08
CA LEU A 133 -2.97 23.90 9.87
C LEU A 133 -4.06 23.08 10.56
N ASP A 134 -4.44 23.46 11.78
CA ASP A 134 -5.51 22.81 12.53
C ASP A 134 -6.87 22.93 11.83
N ASP A 135 -7.22 24.13 11.35
CA ASP A 135 -8.44 24.38 10.57
C ASP A 135 -8.45 23.61 9.25
N LEU A 136 -7.31 23.60 8.54
CA LEU A 136 -7.16 22.82 7.31
C LEU A 136 -7.45 21.34 7.55
N MET A 137 -6.85 20.76 8.59
CA MET A 137 -6.94 19.34 8.89
C MET A 137 -8.29 18.92 9.46
N GLN A 138 -8.86 19.73 10.36
CA GLN A 138 -10.08 19.39 11.07
C GLN A 138 -11.33 19.71 10.25
N ASN A 139 -11.35 20.87 9.59
CA ASN A 139 -12.56 21.39 8.95
C ASN A 139 -12.48 21.25 7.43
N LYS A 140 -11.42 21.77 6.80
CA LYS A 140 -11.36 21.84 5.32
C LYS A 140 -11.17 20.49 4.65
N VAL A 141 -10.34 19.61 5.21
CA VAL A 141 -10.25 18.22 4.75
C VAL A 141 -11.60 17.53 4.89
N SER A 142 -12.33 17.73 5.99
CA SER A 142 -13.67 17.14 6.17
C SER A 142 -14.69 17.66 5.16
N GLU A 143 -14.67 18.96 4.85
CA GLU A 143 -15.51 19.55 3.78
C GLU A 143 -15.24 18.89 2.42
N VAL A 144 -13.97 18.64 2.09
CA VAL A 144 -13.57 18.00 0.83
C VAL A 144 -13.96 16.53 0.79
N THR A 145 -13.75 15.76 1.86
CA THR A 145 -14.11 14.34 1.88
C THR A 145 -15.62 14.15 1.90
N LYS A 146 -16.37 15.05 2.54
CA LYS A 146 -17.84 15.05 2.56
C LYS A 146 -18.43 15.11 1.15
N PHE A 147 -17.81 15.84 0.23
CA PHE A 147 -18.24 15.87 -1.18
C PHE A 147 -18.31 14.47 -1.80
N TYR A 148 -17.38 13.58 -1.44
CA TYR A 148 -17.33 12.20 -1.89
C TYR A 148 -18.11 11.22 -1.01
N ASN A 149 -18.98 11.71 -0.12
CA ASN A 149 -19.69 10.89 0.86
C ASN A 149 -18.75 10.16 1.84
N VAL A 150 -17.58 10.73 2.12
CA VAL A 150 -16.55 10.13 2.98
C VAL A 150 -16.46 10.88 4.29
N ILE A 151 -16.60 10.15 5.41
CA ILE A 151 -16.32 10.68 6.74
C ILE A 151 -14.81 10.60 6.96
N SER A 152 -14.20 11.72 7.34
CA SER A 152 -12.80 11.79 7.72
C SER A 152 -12.68 12.33 9.15
N HIS A 153 -11.74 11.77 9.89
CA HIS A 153 -11.32 12.30 11.17
C HIS A 153 -9.81 12.30 11.24
N ARG A 154 -9.28 13.38 11.82
CA ARG A 154 -7.92 13.43 12.30
C ARG A 154 -7.79 12.58 13.56
N LYS A 155 -6.85 11.63 13.56
CA LYS A 155 -6.45 10.87 14.73
C LYS A 155 -5.26 11.56 15.42
N GLN A 156 -4.69 10.96 16.47
CA GLN A 156 -3.54 11.48 17.20
C GLN A 156 -2.43 11.97 16.24
N GLY A 157 -2.13 13.27 16.29
CA GLY A 157 -1.07 13.89 15.50
C GLY A 157 -1.53 14.30 14.10
N ASP A 158 -0.94 13.69 13.08
CA ASP A 158 -1.01 14.00 11.65
C ASP A 158 -1.74 12.96 10.81
N GLU A 159 -2.17 11.87 11.43
CA GLU A 159 -2.91 10.81 10.76
C GLU A 159 -4.36 11.25 10.47
N ILE A 160 -4.80 11.04 9.23
CA ILE A 160 -6.21 11.17 8.84
C ILE A 160 -6.74 9.76 8.52
N ILE A 161 -7.84 9.39 9.18
CA ILE A 161 -8.58 8.17 8.86
C ILE A 161 -9.85 8.56 8.13
N MET A 162 -10.13 7.85 7.04
CA MET A 162 -11.34 8.04 6.26
C MET A 162 -12.12 6.73 6.12
N VAL A 163 -13.44 6.83 6.26
CA VAL A 163 -14.39 5.73 6.05
C VAL A 163 -15.15 6.02 4.77
N CYS A 164 -14.97 5.14 3.77
CA CYS A 164 -15.39 5.38 2.40
C CYS A 164 -16.38 4.30 1.94
N PRO A 165 -17.51 4.69 1.30
CA PRO A 165 -18.55 3.72 0.93
C PRO A 165 -18.22 2.89 -0.31
N THR A 166 -17.37 3.39 -1.22
CA THR A 166 -16.97 2.69 -2.44
C THR A 166 -15.47 2.83 -2.72
N ALA A 167 -14.91 2.00 -3.60
CA ALA A 167 -13.50 2.10 -3.99
C ALA A 167 -13.22 3.42 -4.71
N THR A 168 -14.18 3.86 -5.53
CA THR A 168 -14.15 5.14 -6.25
C THR A 168 -14.16 6.32 -5.29
N ASP A 169 -15.08 6.35 -4.33
CA ASP A 169 -15.16 7.41 -3.33
C ASP A 169 -13.86 7.46 -2.49
N ALA A 170 -13.27 6.30 -2.16
CA ALA A 170 -12.02 6.24 -1.41
C ALA A 170 -10.82 6.84 -2.16
N LEU A 171 -10.64 6.47 -3.44
CA LEU A 171 -9.57 7.03 -4.28
C LEU A 171 -9.79 8.52 -4.55
N SER A 172 -11.01 8.92 -4.91
CA SER A 172 -11.36 10.33 -5.18
C SER A 172 -11.10 11.22 -3.97
N ALA A 173 -11.58 10.83 -2.79
CA ALA A 173 -11.33 11.57 -1.56
C ALA A 173 -9.83 11.63 -1.23
N THR A 174 -9.10 10.52 -1.38
CA THR A 174 -7.65 10.47 -1.11
C THR A 174 -6.87 11.41 -2.02
N ILE A 175 -7.12 11.35 -3.34
CA ILE A 175 -6.45 12.25 -4.31
C ILE A 175 -6.85 13.71 -4.09
N ALA A 176 -8.10 14.00 -3.75
CA ALA A 176 -8.53 15.36 -3.42
C ALA A 176 -7.80 15.91 -2.19
N VAL A 177 -7.71 15.13 -1.11
CA VAL A 177 -6.97 15.51 0.11
C VAL A 177 -5.49 15.71 -0.18
N ILE A 178 -4.87 14.82 -0.97
CA ILE A 178 -3.49 15.00 -1.43
C ILE A 178 -3.35 16.31 -2.19
N GLY A 179 -4.25 16.59 -3.13
CA GLY A 179 -4.20 17.82 -3.92
C GLY A 179 -4.33 19.10 -3.10
N VAL A 180 -5.17 19.08 -2.05
CA VAL A 180 -5.29 20.18 -1.09
C VAL A 180 -3.98 20.37 -0.31
N LEU A 181 -3.48 19.32 0.34
CA LEU A 181 -2.30 19.38 1.20
C LEU A 181 -1.00 19.63 0.42
N SER A 182 -0.91 19.12 -0.81
CA SER A 182 0.23 19.33 -1.70
C SER A 182 0.08 20.57 -2.56
N LYS A 183 -0.99 21.37 -2.39
CA LYS A 183 -1.25 22.59 -3.17
C LYS A 183 -1.26 22.40 -4.68
N LYS A 184 -1.64 21.20 -5.13
CA LYS A 184 -1.74 20.83 -6.55
C LYS A 184 -3.16 20.37 -6.81
N ARG A 185 -3.93 21.13 -7.59
CA ARG A 185 -5.30 20.73 -7.92
C ARG A 185 -5.28 19.53 -8.87
N LEU A 186 -5.54 18.35 -8.32
CA LEU A 186 -5.57 17.08 -9.07
C LEU A 186 -6.97 16.74 -9.60
N LEU A 187 -8.02 17.21 -8.92
CA LEU A 187 -9.43 17.03 -9.31
C LEU A 187 -10.14 18.38 -9.34
N ASN A 188 -11.14 18.50 -10.22
CA ASN A 188 -11.87 19.75 -10.40
C ASN A 188 -13.21 19.77 -9.65
N GLU A 189 -13.77 18.61 -9.32
CA GLU A 189 -15.12 18.48 -8.77
C GLU A 189 -15.31 19.02 -7.34
N TYR A 190 -14.28 18.93 -6.48
CA TYR A 190 -14.41 19.32 -5.08
C TYR A 190 -14.23 20.83 -4.85
N PRO A 191 -14.79 21.39 -3.74
CA PRO A 191 -14.69 22.81 -3.43
C PRO A 191 -13.24 23.30 -3.30
N SER A 192 -12.95 24.51 -3.81
CA SER A 192 -11.63 25.13 -3.62
C SER A 192 -11.38 25.40 -2.14
N VAL A 193 -10.22 24.98 -1.64
CA VAL A 193 -9.77 25.22 -0.27
C VAL A 193 -8.62 26.22 -0.29
N ASP A 194 -8.73 27.27 0.54
CA ASP A 194 -7.62 28.18 0.75
C ASP A 194 -6.55 27.51 1.62
N THR A 195 -5.35 27.38 1.06
CA THR A 195 -4.16 26.84 1.75
C THR A 195 -3.05 27.90 1.84
N SER A 196 -3.40 29.17 1.62
CA SER A 196 -2.47 30.29 1.75
C SER A 196 -1.82 30.30 3.13
N GLY A 197 -0.51 30.58 3.19
CA GLY A 197 0.25 30.62 4.44
C GLY A 197 0.81 29.29 4.96
N LEU A 198 0.42 28.15 4.40
CA LEU A 198 0.99 26.82 4.73
C LEU A 198 2.07 26.38 3.72
N PRO A 199 2.96 25.44 4.05
CA PRO A 199 3.87 24.83 3.07
C PRO A 199 3.15 23.81 2.18
N GLU A 200 3.82 23.32 1.14
CA GLU A 200 3.42 22.08 0.47
C GLU A 200 3.72 20.91 1.40
N PHE A 201 2.72 20.07 1.66
CA PHE A 201 2.90 18.81 2.38
C PHE A 201 2.95 17.64 1.41
N LYS A 202 3.69 16.61 1.80
CA LYS A 202 3.74 15.33 1.10
C LYS A 202 2.99 14.29 1.91
N ILE A 203 2.32 13.36 1.25
CA ILE A 203 1.35 12.48 1.88
C ILE A 203 1.60 11.04 1.46
N SER A 204 1.72 10.17 2.46
CA SER A 204 1.63 8.73 2.26
C SER A 204 0.22 8.27 2.59
N ALA A 205 -0.38 7.48 1.69
CA ALA A 205 -1.74 7.01 1.83
C ALA A 205 -1.82 5.50 1.61
N GLY A 206 -2.64 4.85 2.44
CA GLY A 206 -2.93 3.44 2.39
C GLY A 206 -4.42 3.19 2.35
N ILE A 207 -4.91 2.46 1.35
CA ILE A 207 -6.35 2.19 1.23
C ILE A 207 -6.60 0.68 1.16
N SER A 208 -7.56 0.20 1.96
CA SER A 208 -7.99 -1.20 1.92
C SER A 208 -9.50 -1.31 2.04
N GLY A 209 -10.07 -2.39 1.49
CA GLY A 209 -11.51 -2.67 1.60
C GLY A 209 -12.11 -3.47 0.46
N GLY A 210 -13.44 -3.57 0.52
CA GLY A 210 -14.26 -4.24 -0.48
C GLY A 210 -14.17 -5.77 -0.51
N ASN A 211 -13.60 -6.40 0.53
CA ASN A 211 -13.59 -7.84 0.68
C ASN A 211 -14.58 -8.23 1.78
N THR A 212 -15.51 -9.13 1.45
CA THR A 212 -16.53 -9.63 2.38
C THR A 212 -15.94 -10.33 3.61
N ASN A 213 -14.71 -10.84 3.50
CA ASN A 213 -14.01 -11.54 4.58
C ASN A 213 -13.25 -10.60 5.54
N SER A 214 -13.19 -9.29 5.24
CA SER A 214 -12.43 -8.30 6.00
C SER A 214 -13.38 -7.23 6.54
N SER A 215 -13.97 -7.49 7.70
CA SER A 215 -14.99 -6.60 8.24
C SER A 215 -14.43 -5.46 9.07
N LEU A 216 -15.19 -4.37 9.06
CA LEU A 216 -15.08 -3.29 10.03
C LEU A 216 -16.01 -3.61 11.21
N ILE A 217 -15.51 -3.37 12.42
CA ILE A 217 -16.30 -3.43 13.66
C ILE A 217 -16.36 -2.02 14.23
N ILE A 218 -17.57 -1.54 14.49
CA ILE A 218 -17.79 -0.34 15.28
C ILE A 218 -17.92 -0.78 16.74
N THR A 219 -17.02 -0.29 17.59
CA THR A 219 -17.03 -0.61 19.03
C THR A 219 -18.20 0.08 19.73
N GLU A 220 -18.47 -0.29 20.99
CA GLU A 220 -19.55 0.33 21.77
C GLU A 220 -19.42 1.86 21.89
N ASP A 221 -18.19 2.37 21.94
CA ASP A 221 -17.90 3.81 22.01
C ASP A 221 -17.92 4.52 20.63
N GLY A 222 -18.31 3.81 19.56
CA GLY A 222 -18.35 4.37 18.20
C GLY A 222 -16.99 4.50 17.52
N ASP A 223 -15.95 3.86 18.07
CA ASP A 223 -14.61 3.78 17.50
C ASP A 223 -14.50 2.67 16.44
N LEU A 224 -13.47 2.80 15.60
CA LEU A 224 -13.21 1.88 14.51
C LEU A 224 -12.22 0.78 14.97
N SER A 225 -12.59 -0.49 14.79
CA SER A 225 -11.71 -1.63 15.01
C SER A 225 -11.83 -2.68 13.89
N GLY A 226 -10.82 -3.55 13.77
CA GLY A 226 -10.84 -4.70 12.88
C GLY A 226 -9.69 -4.76 11.86
N PHE A 227 -9.70 -5.83 11.05
CA PHE A 227 -8.66 -6.12 10.06
C PHE A 227 -8.51 -5.04 9.01
N LEU A 228 -9.62 -4.37 8.67
CA LEU A 228 -9.67 -3.37 7.61
C LEU A 228 -8.77 -2.16 7.92
N ILE A 229 -8.85 -1.64 9.15
CA ILE A 229 -8.04 -0.49 9.58
C ILE A 229 -6.56 -0.89 9.65
N ASN A 230 -6.27 -2.08 10.18
CA ASN A 230 -4.90 -2.59 10.25
C ASN A 230 -4.27 -2.75 8.86
N ASN A 231 -5.06 -3.18 7.87
CA ASN A 231 -4.60 -3.29 6.50
C ASN A 231 -4.36 -1.93 5.85
N ALA A 232 -5.25 -0.95 6.07
CA ALA A 232 -5.03 0.43 5.60
C ALA A 232 -3.75 1.04 6.21
N ALA A 233 -3.52 0.84 7.52
CA ALA A 233 -2.30 1.27 8.20
C ALA A 233 -1.04 0.61 7.59
N ARG A 234 -1.10 -0.70 7.32
CA ARG A 234 -0.02 -1.44 6.65
C ARG A 234 0.28 -0.88 5.26
N MET A 235 -0.75 -0.57 4.47
CA MET A 235 -0.59 0.05 3.15
C MET A 235 0.06 1.43 3.25
N GLN A 236 -0.38 2.27 4.20
CA GLN A 236 0.17 3.60 4.42
C GLN A 236 1.64 3.53 4.86
N ALA A 237 1.97 2.64 5.80
CA ALA A 237 3.35 2.42 6.23
C ALA A 237 4.24 1.92 5.08
N ARG A 238 3.70 1.10 4.17
CA ARG A 238 4.41 0.68 2.96
C ARG A 238 4.60 1.84 1.99
N ALA A 239 3.59 2.70 1.80
CA ALA A 239 3.70 3.90 0.99
C ALA A 239 4.83 4.82 1.49
N ASN A 240 4.88 5.08 2.80
CA ASN A 240 5.94 5.84 3.45
C ASN A 240 7.32 5.18 3.30
N THR A 241 7.40 3.85 3.41
CA THR A 241 8.66 3.11 3.19
C THR A 241 9.16 3.25 1.76
N LEU A 242 8.27 3.21 0.77
CA LEU A 242 8.62 3.31 -0.64
C LEU A 242 9.01 4.74 -1.04
N ALA A 243 8.34 5.74 -0.47
CA ALA A 243 8.54 7.15 -0.81
C ALA A 243 8.38 8.03 0.43
N PRO A 244 9.42 8.14 1.29
CA PRO A 244 9.33 8.85 2.57
C PRO A 244 9.28 10.39 2.46
N LYS A 245 9.42 10.91 1.24
CA LYS A 245 9.50 12.35 0.95
C LYS A 245 8.56 12.79 -0.17
N GLU A 246 7.78 11.87 -0.74
CA GLU A 246 6.92 12.15 -1.89
C GLU A 246 5.51 11.64 -1.65
N ASN A 247 4.57 12.12 -2.46
CA ASN A 247 3.21 11.62 -2.38
C ASN A 247 3.13 10.18 -2.89
N LYS A 248 2.57 9.26 -2.12
CA LYS A 248 2.45 7.85 -2.51
C LYS A 248 1.16 7.25 -2.02
N VAL A 249 0.43 6.57 -2.91
CA VAL A 249 -0.81 5.87 -2.57
C VAL A 249 -0.62 4.38 -2.85
N ILE A 250 -0.75 3.57 -1.81
CA ILE A 250 -0.77 2.11 -1.91
C ILE A 250 -2.18 1.61 -1.59
N VAL A 251 -2.69 0.73 -2.43
CA VAL A 251 -4.00 0.12 -2.28
C VAL A 251 -3.92 -1.41 -2.32
N THR A 252 -4.93 -2.09 -1.80
CA THR A 252 -5.05 -3.54 -2.01
C THR A 252 -5.47 -3.86 -3.44
N LYS A 253 -5.04 -5.01 -3.97
CA LYS A 253 -5.45 -5.47 -5.32
C LYS A 253 -6.98 -5.57 -5.48
N ASN A 254 -7.68 -5.93 -4.40
CA ASN A 254 -9.14 -5.99 -4.39
C ASN A 254 -9.81 -4.62 -4.59
N LEU A 255 -9.20 -3.57 -4.02
CA LEU A 255 -9.68 -2.20 -4.22
C LEU A 255 -9.53 -1.78 -5.68
N GLN A 256 -8.37 -2.05 -6.31
CA GLN A 256 -8.17 -1.80 -7.74
C GLN A 256 -9.28 -2.48 -8.57
N PHE A 257 -9.56 -3.76 -8.31
CA PHE A 257 -10.60 -4.50 -9.02
C PHE A 257 -11.98 -3.85 -8.87
N ASN A 258 -12.36 -3.50 -7.64
CA ASN A 258 -13.66 -2.88 -7.37
C ASN A 258 -13.76 -1.47 -7.98
N PHE A 259 -12.68 -0.68 -7.96
CA PHE A 259 -12.63 0.62 -8.63
C PHE A 259 -12.91 0.49 -10.14
N LEU A 260 -12.24 -0.43 -10.83
CA LEU A 260 -12.45 -0.66 -12.26
C LEU A 260 -13.88 -1.14 -12.54
N LYS A 261 -14.43 -2.02 -11.70
CA LYS A 261 -15.81 -2.53 -11.81
C LYS A 261 -16.86 -1.43 -11.60
N GLU A 262 -16.69 -0.58 -10.60
CA GLU A 262 -17.57 0.57 -10.31
C GLU A 262 -17.56 1.56 -11.47
N ASN A 263 -16.36 1.92 -11.97
CA ASN A 263 -16.20 2.91 -13.04
C ASN A 263 -16.61 2.40 -14.43
N SER A 264 -16.69 1.08 -14.63
CA SER A 264 -17.32 0.52 -15.83
C SER A 264 -18.81 0.87 -15.96
N LYS A 265 -19.48 1.17 -14.84
CA LYS A 265 -20.92 1.49 -14.78
C LYS A 265 -21.16 2.99 -14.70
N VAL A 266 -20.48 3.67 -13.78
CA VAL A 266 -20.59 5.11 -13.56
C VAL A 266 -19.18 5.66 -13.49
N LYS A 267 -18.78 6.39 -14.52
CA LYS A 267 -17.41 6.89 -14.64
C LYS A 267 -17.22 8.11 -13.73
N SER A 268 -16.17 8.08 -12.91
CA SER A 268 -15.71 9.22 -12.10
C SER A 268 -14.68 10.06 -12.85
N GLU A 269 -14.44 11.30 -12.42
CA GLU A 269 -13.38 12.17 -12.97
C GLU A 269 -12.01 11.48 -13.04
N ILE A 270 -11.63 10.74 -12.00
CA ILE A 270 -10.36 9.99 -11.95
C ILE A 270 -10.26 9.01 -13.11
N PHE A 271 -11.35 8.31 -13.41
CA PHE A 271 -11.38 7.30 -14.46
C PHE A 271 -11.51 7.92 -15.85
N GLU A 272 -12.36 8.94 -16.03
CA GLU A 272 -12.57 9.57 -17.33
C GLU A 272 -11.34 10.32 -17.84
N LYS A 273 -10.58 10.92 -16.93
CA LYS A 273 -9.38 11.72 -17.26
C LYS A 273 -8.08 10.94 -17.13
N ASP A 274 -8.14 9.64 -16.84
CA ASP A 274 -6.98 8.77 -16.69
C ASP A 274 -5.93 9.34 -15.71
N ILE A 275 -6.44 9.79 -14.55
CA ILE A 275 -5.65 10.47 -13.51
C ILE A 275 -4.77 9.45 -12.78
N ILE A 276 -5.27 8.24 -12.57
CA ILE A 276 -4.59 7.17 -11.85
C ILE A 276 -4.32 5.99 -12.75
N SER A 277 -3.05 5.60 -12.81
CA SER A 277 -2.58 4.32 -13.33
C SER A 277 -2.27 3.36 -12.17
N PHE A 278 -2.45 2.06 -12.36
CA PHE A 278 -2.25 1.07 -11.31
C PHE A 278 -1.04 0.17 -11.60
N TYR A 279 -0.05 0.20 -10.72
CA TYR A 279 1.18 -0.57 -10.82
C TYR A 279 1.19 -1.74 -9.81
N ASP A 280 1.20 -2.98 -10.31
CA ASP A 280 1.13 -4.18 -9.47
C ASP A 280 2.46 -4.44 -8.76
N ASN A 281 2.42 -4.43 -7.43
CA ASN A 281 3.58 -4.63 -6.57
C ASN A 281 3.66 -6.06 -5.99
N GLY A 282 2.73 -6.93 -6.37
CA GLY A 282 2.67 -8.32 -5.94
C GLY A 282 2.24 -8.51 -4.48
N MET A 283 2.59 -9.68 -3.94
CA MET A 283 2.32 -10.04 -2.54
C MET A 283 3.39 -9.48 -1.62
N ILE A 284 2.97 -8.72 -0.60
CA ILE A 284 3.84 -8.17 0.44
C ILE A 284 3.49 -8.81 1.77
N SER A 285 4.52 -9.30 2.46
CA SER A 285 4.39 -9.85 3.80
C SER A 285 4.41 -8.73 4.84
N PHE A 286 3.42 -8.73 5.72
CA PHE A 286 3.33 -7.90 6.90
C PHE A 286 3.30 -8.80 8.14
N LYS A 287 3.45 -8.22 9.34
CA LYS A 287 3.34 -8.99 10.59
C LYS A 287 1.99 -9.74 10.64
N GLY A 288 2.07 -11.07 10.52
CA GLY A 288 0.94 -12.01 10.62
C GLY A 288 0.05 -12.14 9.37
N THR A 289 0.39 -11.54 8.23
CA THR A 289 -0.42 -11.64 7.01
C THR A 289 0.37 -11.32 5.74
N GLU A 290 -0.12 -11.76 4.59
CA GLU A 290 0.39 -11.36 3.28
C GLU A 290 -0.75 -10.75 2.48
N ILE A 291 -0.48 -9.62 1.83
CA ILE A 291 -1.50 -8.83 1.14
C ILE A 291 -1.01 -8.52 -0.28
N PRO A 292 -1.82 -8.77 -1.31
CA PRO A 292 -1.52 -8.30 -2.65
C PRO A 292 -1.78 -6.80 -2.74
N ILE A 293 -0.77 -6.02 -3.10
CA ILE A 293 -0.84 -4.56 -3.12
C ILE A 293 -0.58 -4.00 -4.51
N VAL A 294 -1.05 -2.79 -4.73
CA VAL A 294 -0.92 -2.04 -5.97
C VAL A 294 -0.58 -0.60 -5.61
N GLU A 295 0.31 0.01 -6.38
CA GLU A 295 0.57 1.44 -6.31
C GLU A 295 -0.39 2.18 -7.25
N ALA A 296 -1.08 3.19 -6.72
CA ALA A 296 -1.91 4.10 -7.51
C ALA A 296 -1.05 5.31 -7.92
N ILE A 297 -0.62 5.33 -9.17
CA ILE A 297 0.25 6.34 -9.76
C ILE A 297 -0.59 7.48 -10.30
N PHE A 298 -0.44 8.66 -9.71
CA PHE A 298 -1.08 9.90 -10.17
C PHE A 298 -0.07 11.04 -10.37
N ASN A 299 1.14 10.92 -9.82
CA ASN A 299 2.21 11.88 -10.02
C ASN A 299 2.71 11.79 -11.46
N PRO A 300 2.74 12.90 -12.22
CA PRO A 300 3.27 12.90 -13.59
C PRO A 300 4.71 12.37 -13.69
N ASP A 301 5.54 12.69 -12.70
CA ASP A 301 6.96 12.28 -12.62
C ASP A 301 7.13 10.76 -12.45
N GLU A 302 6.07 10.04 -12.05
CA GLU A 302 6.08 8.59 -11.89
C GLU A 302 5.36 7.85 -13.02
N LYS A 303 4.74 8.57 -13.96
CA LYS A 303 4.06 7.94 -15.11
C LYS A 303 5.01 7.18 -16.04
N TYR A 304 6.33 7.41 -15.95
CA TYR A 304 7.30 6.59 -16.69
C TYR A 304 7.17 5.09 -16.34
N LYS A 305 6.67 4.75 -15.14
CA LYS A 305 6.46 3.36 -14.72
C LYS A 305 5.47 2.61 -15.60
N GLU A 306 4.53 3.31 -16.24
CA GLU A 306 3.55 2.72 -17.17
C GLU A 306 4.22 1.95 -18.31
N HIS A 307 5.43 2.36 -18.70
CA HIS A 307 6.20 1.73 -19.77
C HIS A 307 6.72 0.33 -19.42
N PHE A 308 6.71 -0.06 -18.14
CA PHE A 308 7.20 -1.37 -17.67
C PHE A 308 6.20 -2.15 -16.81
N PHE A 309 4.90 -1.81 -16.88
CA PHE A 309 3.85 -2.56 -16.17
C PHE A 309 3.82 -4.03 -16.57
N THR A 310 3.95 -4.32 -17.88
CA THR A 310 3.92 -5.68 -18.41
C THR A 310 5.04 -6.53 -17.82
N GLU A 311 6.26 -6.00 -17.80
CA GLU A 311 7.44 -6.68 -17.28
C GLU A 311 7.31 -6.95 -15.77
N MET A 312 6.73 -6.00 -15.02
CA MET A 312 6.45 -6.18 -13.60
C MET A 312 5.38 -7.27 -13.37
N GLU A 313 4.28 -7.27 -14.13
CA GLU A 313 3.26 -8.31 -14.02
C GLU A 313 3.82 -9.70 -14.33
N GLU A 314 4.69 -9.82 -15.34
CA GLU A 314 5.35 -11.08 -15.68
C GLU A 314 6.32 -11.54 -14.59
N LEU A 315 7.02 -10.62 -13.93
CA LEU A 315 7.82 -10.93 -12.75
C LEU A 315 6.92 -11.42 -11.60
N VAL A 316 5.85 -10.69 -11.27
CA VAL A 316 4.92 -11.07 -10.19
C VAL A 316 4.28 -12.44 -10.44
N LYS A 317 3.91 -12.75 -11.70
CA LYS A 317 3.46 -14.10 -12.09
C LYS A 317 4.53 -15.17 -11.86
N SER A 318 5.78 -14.85 -12.21
CA SER A 318 6.91 -15.77 -12.02
C SER A 318 7.20 -16.04 -10.54
N VAL A 319 7.11 -15.01 -9.71
CA VAL A 319 7.22 -15.09 -8.24
C VAL A 319 6.10 -15.97 -7.69
N LYS A 320 4.85 -15.68 -8.04
CA LYS A 320 3.68 -16.46 -7.59
C LYS A 320 3.73 -17.92 -8.03
N GLY A 321 4.24 -18.20 -9.23
CA GLY A 321 4.42 -19.56 -9.75
C GLY A 321 5.66 -20.28 -9.21
N ASN A 322 6.49 -19.62 -8.39
CA ASN A 322 7.76 -20.13 -7.88
C ASN A 322 8.71 -20.59 -9.00
N LEU A 323 8.76 -19.83 -10.11
CA LEU A 323 9.38 -20.22 -11.39
C LEU A 323 10.91 -20.03 -11.45
N TRP A 324 11.63 -20.35 -10.37
CA TRP A 324 13.09 -20.21 -10.28
C TRP A 324 13.85 -20.92 -11.40
N LYS A 325 13.43 -22.13 -11.79
CA LYS A 325 14.09 -22.89 -12.87
C LYS A 325 13.76 -22.40 -14.27
N GLN A 326 12.66 -21.66 -14.45
CA GLN A 326 12.14 -21.30 -15.77
C GLN A 326 12.44 -19.84 -16.12
N ARG A 327 11.69 -18.92 -15.52
CA ARG A 327 11.59 -17.53 -16.01
C ARG A 327 11.98 -16.48 -14.98
N MET A 328 12.10 -16.84 -13.69
CA MET A 328 12.39 -15.86 -12.64
C MET A 328 13.65 -15.02 -12.94
N PHE A 329 14.74 -15.66 -13.37
CA PHE A 329 16.01 -14.97 -13.69
C PHE A 329 15.86 -14.01 -14.88
N THR A 330 15.23 -14.46 -15.96
CA THR A 330 15.05 -13.63 -17.16
C THR A 330 14.05 -12.50 -16.91
N SER A 331 12.94 -12.77 -16.21
CA SER A 331 11.91 -11.78 -15.91
C SER A 331 12.44 -10.60 -15.10
N ILE A 332 13.31 -10.82 -14.11
CA ILE A 332 13.86 -9.71 -13.33
C ILE A 332 14.86 -8.88 -14.16
N LEU A 333 15.67 -9.50 -15.01
CA LEU A 333 16.60 -8.77 -15.89
C LEU A 333 15.89 -8.01 -17.00
N ASP A 334 14.82 -8.58 -17.56
CA ASP A 334 13.96 -7.91 -18.54
C ASP A 334 13.30 -6.68 -17.91
N LEU A 335 12.79 -6.80 -16.68
CA LEU A 335 12.24 -5.68 -15.92
C LEU A 335 13.29 -4.59 -15.68
N ILE A 336 14.47 -4.94 -15.17
CA ILE A 336 15.55 -3.97 -14.92
C ILE A 336 15.96 -3.26 -16.21
N SER A 337 16.10 -4.01 -17.32
CA SER A 337 16.42 -3.45 -18.64
C SER A 337 15.34 -2.46 -19.10
N LYS A 338 14.07 -2.79 -18.90
CA LYS A 338 12.95 -1.90 -19.26
C LYS A 338 12.92 -0.65 -18.39
N VAL A 339 13.09 -0.79 -17.09
CA VAL A 339 13.15 0.34 -16.13
C VAL A 339 14.29 1.28 -16.52
N ALA A 340 15.49 0.75 -16.79
CA ALA A 340 16.63 1.55 -17.24
C ALA A 340 16.35 2.32 -18.54
N LYS A 341 15.60 1.74 -19.49
CA LYS A 341 15.19 2.41 -20.73
C LYS A 341 14.12 3.49 -20.52
N SER A 342 13.27 3.34 -19.51
CA SER A 342 12.13 4.23 -19.24
C SER A 342 12.45 5.36 -18.29
N MET A 343 13.45 5.21 -17.42
CA MET A 343 13.90 6.25 -16.50
C MET A 343 14.61 7.40 -17.23
N PRO A 344 14.63 8.61 -16.65
CA PRO A 344 15.49 9.70 -17.12
C PRO A 344 16.95 9.26 -17.26
N PRO A 345 17.73 9.87 -18.19
CA PRO A 345 19.14 9.57 -18.35
C PRO A 345 19.93 9.79 -17.06
N PHE A 346 20.78 8.83 -16.70
CA PHE A 346 21.69 8.92 -15.56
C PHE A 346 23.12 8.57 -15.97
N GLN A 347 24.07 9.00 -15.15
CA GLN A 347 25.47 8.61 -15.23
C GLN A 347 25.99 8.30 -13.82
N ILE A 348 26.56 7.11 -13.65
CA ILE A 348 27.22 6.67 -12.42
C ILE A 348 28.72 6.62 -12.71
N ASP A 349 29.49 7.34 -11.91
CA ASP A 349 30.94 7.33 -12.00
C ASP A 349 31.50 6.40 -10.91
N GLU A 350 32.00 5.22 -11.29
CA GLU A 350 32.64 4.29 -10.35
C GLU A 350 34.16 4.29 -10.56
N GLN A 351 34.92 4.45 -9.48
CA GLN A 351 36.37 4.30 -9.52
C GLN A 351 36.75 2.82 -9.55
N VAL A 352 37.32 2.38 -10.67
CA VAL A 352 37.87 1.03 -10.85
C VAL A 352 39.35 1.17 -11.22
N ASN A 353 40.22 0.71 -10.33
CA ASN A 353 41.68 0.66 -10.54
C ASN A 353 42.26 1.97 -11.13
N GLU A 354 42.01 3.10 -10.46
CA GLU A 354 42.46 4.46 -10.83
C GLU A 354 41.74 5.12 -12.04
N TYR A 355 40.78 4.44 -12.68
CA TYR A 355 39.95 4.99 -13.76
C TYR A 355 38.50 5.20 -13.30
N ILE A 356 37.86 6.28 -13.75
CA ILE A 356 36.42 6.50 -13.58
C ILE A 356 35.72 5.81 -14.76
N SER A 357 34.96 4.76 -14.48
CA SER A 357 34.05 4.15 -15.45
C SER A 357 32.67 4.77 -15.31
N GLY A 358 32.19 5.39 -16.37
CA GLY A 358 30.83 5.93 -16.46
C GLY A 358 29.85 4.85 -16.87
N TYR A 359 28.87 4.52 -16.02
CA TYR A 359 27.77 3.62 -16.33
C TYR A 359 26.50 4.45 -16.61
N THR A 360 25.88 4.18 -17.75
CA THR A 360 24.64 4.86 -18.18
C THR A 360 23.48 3.88 -18.28
N ASN A 361 22.30 4.36 -18.65
CA ASN A 361 21.12 3.54 -18.93
C ASN A 361 21.44 2.40 -19.92
N SER A 362 22.20 2.69 -20.99
CA SER A 362 22.58 1.67 -21.98
C SER A 362 23.54 0.64 -21.39
N THR A 363 24.47 1.05 -20.53
CA THR A 363 25.38 0.11 -19.87
C THR A 363 24.62 -0.88 -18.99
N ILE A 364 23.59 -0.44 -18.26
CA ILE A 364 22.73 -1.36 -17.49
C ILE A 364 22.00 -2.33 -18.41
N CYS A 365 21.49 -1.88 -19.56
CA CYS A 365 20.84 -2.75 -20.54
C CYS A 365 21.82 -3.81 -21.08
N ASP A 366 23.03 -3.40 -21.47
CA ASP A 366 24.07 -4.31 -21.97
C ASP A 366 24.48 -5.34 -20.92
N LEU A 367 24.53 -4.94 -19.64
CA LEU A 367 24.79 -5.85 -18.52
C LEU A 367 23.66 -6.85 -18.32
N CYS A 368 22.39 -6.43 -18.43
CA CYS A 368 21.25 -7.34 -18.40
C CYS A 368 21.32 -8.37 -19.54
N ASP A 369 21.62 -7.92 -20.77
CA ASP A 369 21.76 -8.80 -21.94
C ASP A 369 22.93 -9.77 -21.78
N LYS A 370 24.05 -9.31 -21.21
CA LYS A 370 25.20 -10.15 -20.86
C LYS A 370 24.83 -11.22 -19.83
N ALA A 371 24.15 -10.84 -18.75
CA ALA A 371 23.72 -11.77 -17.70
C ALA A 371 22.72 -12.80 -18.25
N ASN A 372 21.74 -12.37 -19.04
CA ASN A 372 20.80 -13.25 -19.74
C ASN A 372 21.51 -14.21 -20.70
N GLY A 373 22.45 -13.72 -21.51
CA GLY A 373 23.25 -14.53 -22.42
C GLY A 373 24.11 -15.57 -21.69
N ALA A 374 24.70 -15.20 -20.55
CA ALA A 374 25.44 -16.12 -19.69
C ALA A 374 24.52 -17.22 -19.11
N TYR A 375 23.32 -16.86 -18.64
CA TYR A 375 22.38 -17.79 -18.01
C TYR A 375 21.74 -18.76 -19.02
N VAL A 376 21.20 -18.23 -20.11
CA VAL A 376 20.35 -19.00 -21.06
C VAL A 376 21.18 -19.68 -22.14
N VAL A 377 22.17 -18.99 -22.71
CA VAL A 377 22.89 -19.46 -23.91
C VAL A 377 24.17 -20.19 -23.52
N LYS A 378 25.00 -19.57 -22.67
CA LYS A 378 26.30 -20.15 -22.28
C LYS A 378 26.17 -21.22 -21.19
N GLU A 379 25.07 -21.21 -20.45
CA GLU A 379 24.87 -22.00 -19.22
C GLU A 379 25.99 -21.76 -18.19
N ASN A 380 26.51 -20.53 -18.15
CA ASN A 380 27.51 -20.09 -17.20
C ASN A 380 26.81 -19.35 -16.05
N TYR A 381 26.23 -20.12 -15.12
CA TYR A 381 25.42 -19.58 -14.03
C TYR A 381 26.21 -18.68 -13.08
N LYS A 382 27.50 -18.97 -12.88
CA LYS A 382 28.38 -18.13 -12.07
C LYS A 382 28.55 -16.73 -12.67
N GLU A 383 28.96 -16.65 -13.94
CA GLU A 383 29.09 -15.37 -14.64
C GLU A 383 27.76 -14.60 -14.66
N ALA A 384 26.63 -15.30 -14.86
CA ALA A 384 25.32 -14.69 -14.86
C ALA A 384 24.95 -14.08 -13.51
N ILE A 385 25.16 -14.82 -12.41
CA ILE A 385 24.83 -14.36 -11.05
C ILE A 385 25.79 -13.25 -10.59
N ASP A 386 27.09 -13.38 -10.87
CA ASP A 386 28.08 -12.34 -10.56
C ASP A 386 27.75 -11.03 -11.31
N THR A 387 27.35 -11.14 -12.58
CA THR A 387 26.91 -9.97 -13.37
C THR A 387 25.60 -9.39 -12.81
N PHE A 388 24.67 -10.22 -12.37
CA PHE A 388 23.41 -9.75 -11.75
C PHE A 388 23.66 -9.04 -10.42
N ALA A 389 24.55 -9.54 -9.57
CA ALA A 389 24.96 -8.89 -8.33
C ALA A 389 25.63 -7.53 -8.60
N LEU A 390 26.46 -7.42 -9.64
CA LEU A 390 27.04 -6.15 -10.09
C LEU A 390 25.94 -5.16 -10.52
N ILE A 391 24.96 -5.60 -11.30
CA ILE A 391 23.82 -4.75 -11.71
C ILE A 391 23.14 -4.19 -10.45
N ILE A 392 22.80 -5.01 -9.46
CA ILE A 392 22.17 -4.56 -8.21
C ILE A 392 23.02 -3.52 -7.48
N LYS A 393 24.34 -3.73 -7.41
CA LYS A 393 25.26 -2.75 -6.81
C LYS A 393 25.17 -1.40 -7.50
N LEU A 394 25.13 -1.38 -8.84
CA LEU A 394 24.99 -0.16 -9.63
C LEU A 394 23.61 0.48 -9.43
N LEU A 395 22.52 -0.30 -9.45
CA LEU A 395 21.16 0.22 -9.27
C LEU A 395 20.99 0.98 -7.94
N LYS A 396 21.65 0.54 -6.87
CA LYS A 396 21.64 1.23 -5.56
C LYS A 396 22.25 2.63 -5.57
N THR A 397 23.09 2.93 -6.56
CA THR A 397 23.74 4.23 -6.71
C THR A 397 22.93 5.21 -7.55
N ILE A 398 21.92 4.72 -8.28
CA ILE A 398 21.04 5.54 -9.11
C ILE A 398 20.07 6.28 -8.17
N PRO A 399 20.07 7.62 -8.15
CA PRO A 399 19.08 8.38 -7.40
C PRO A 399 17.66 8.03 -7.86
N ASP A 400 16.75 7.86 -6.90
CA ASP A 400 15.33 7.63 -7.14
C ASP A 400 15.00 6.42 -8.03
N PHE A 401 15.90 5.43 -8.09
CA PHE A 401 15.59 4.15 -8.72
C PHE A 401 14.39 3.47 -8.05
N ASP A 402 13.56 2.79 -8.85
CA ASP A 402 12.34 2.17 -8.35
C ASP A 402 12.66 1.14 -7.24
N LYS A 403 12.23 1.48 -6.02
CA LYS A 403 12.53 0.69 -4.82
C LYS A 403 11.87 -0.68 -4.83
N MET A 404 10.70 -0.85 -5.46
CA MET A 404 10.04 -2.14 -5.58
C MET A 404 10.85 -3.08 -6.49
N VAL A 405 11.32 -2.56 -7.63
CA VAL A 405 12.19 -3.30 -8.56
C VAL A 405 13.48 -3.72 -7.87
N LEU A 406 14.10 -2.82 -7.10
CA LEU A 406 15.33 -3.10 -6.36
C LEU A 406 15.12 -4.20 -5.30
N GLU A 407 14.06 -4.12 -4.49
CA GLU A 407 13.76 -5.14 -3.46
C GLU A 407 13.56 -6.54 -4.10
N TYR A 408 12.87 -6.62 -5.24
CA TYR A 408 12.76 -7.87 -5.99
C TYR A 408 14.11 -8.36 -6.51
N ALA A 409 14.91 -7.47 -7.12
CA ALA A 409 16.22 -7.81 -7.67
C ALA A 409 17.14 -8.39 -6.59
N GLU A 410 17.22 -7.72 -5.43
CA GLU A 410 18.00 -8.18 -4.28
C GLU A 410 17.53 -9.54 -3.77
N SER A 411 16.23 -9.71 -3.56
CA SER A 411 15.71 -10.97 -3.01
C SER A 411 15.91 -12.14 -3.98
N ILE A 412 15.77 -11.92 -5.29
CA ILE A 412 15.95 -12.95 -6.31
C ILE A 412 17.44 -13.29 -6.45
N CYS A 413 18.32 -12.28 -6.52
CA CYS A 413 19.76 -12.50 -6.59
C CYS A 413 20.27 -13.28 -5.38
N ALA A 414 19.88 -12.89 -4.16
CA ALA A 414 20.24 -13.61 -2.94
C ALA A 414 19.76 -15.08 -2.94
N GLY A 415 18.62 -15.36 -3.58
CA GLY A 415 18.15 -16.74 -3.79
C GLY A 415 19.12 -17.55 -4.66
N TYR A 416 19.53 -17.01 -5.80
CA TYR A 416 20.48 -17.68 -6.70
C TYR A 416 21.89 -17.79 -6.10
N GLU A 417 22.36 -16.77 -5.38
CA GLU A 417 23.65 -16.79 -4.68
C GLU A 417 23.73 -17.89 -3.62
N LYS A 418 22.62 -18.23 -2.95
CA LYS A 418 22.57 -19.37 -2.01
C LYS A 418 22.75 -20.72 -2.72
N VAL A 419 22.27 -20.83 -3.95
CA VAL A 419 22.29 -22.09 -4.73
C VAL A 419 23.63 -22.30 -5.43
N LEU A 420 24.29 -21.21 -5.83
CA LEU A 420 25.53 -21.24 -6.60
C LEU A 420 26.66 -22.07 -5.95
N PRO A 421 26.94 -22.00 -4.63
CA PRO A 421 27.95 -22.84 -4.00
C PRO A 421 27.67 -24.35 -4.11
N VAL A 422 26.39 -24.75 -4.06
CA VAL A 422 25.98 -26.15 -4.21
C VAL A 422 26.25 -26.61 -5.65
N TYR A 423 25.95 -25.76 -6.62
CA TYR A 423 26.24 -26.01 -8.02
C TYR A 423 27.75 -26.13 -8.28
N ASP A 424 28.56 -25.21 -7.76
CA ASP A 424 30.01 -25.19 -7.93
C ASP A 424 30.66 -26.50 -7.44
N VAL A 425 30.17 -27.06 -6.31
CA VAL A 425 30.65 -28.35 -5.78
C VAL A 425 30.30 -29.51 -6.71
N VAL A 426 29.06 -29.57 -7.21
CA VAL A 426 28.62 -30.67 -8.08
C VAL A 426 29.31 -30.62 -9.44
N ILE A 427 29.43 -29.43 -10.03
CA ILE A 427 30.12 -29.24 -11.31
C ILE A 427 31.61 -29.52 -11.21
N LYS A 428 32.26 -29.13 -10.10
CA LYS A 428 33.68 -29.47 -9.91
C LYS A 428 33.90 -30.98 -9.93
N LYS A 429 33.03 -31.77 -9.28
CA LYS A 429 33.09 -33.24 -9.32
C LYS A 429 32.85 -33.78 -10.72
N ASP A 430 31.92 -33.19 -11.48
CA ASP A 430 31.65 -33.59 -12.87
C ASP A 430 32.85 -33.28 -13.79
N ILE A 431 33.51 -32.13 -13.59
CA ILE A 431 34.75 -31.77 -14.30
C ILE A 431 35.89 -32.74 -13.94
N GLU A 432 36.07 -33.05 -12.67
CA GLU A 432 37.09 -34.00 -12.21
C GLU A 432 36.86 -35.41 -12.79
N ALA A 433 35.60 -35.85 -12.88
CA ALA A 433 35.26 -37.14 -13.48
C ALA A 433 35.52 -37.19 -15.00
N ASN A 434 35.38 -36.07 -15.71
CA ASN A 434 35.56 -35.97 -17.16
C ASN A 434 36.86 -35.27 -17.56
N ILE A 435 37.83 -35.16 -16.64
CA ILE A 435 39.01 -34.30 -16.78
C ILE A 435 39.87 -34.65 -18.01
N SER A 436 39.96 -35.93 -18.35
CA SER A 436 40.71 -36.46 -19.50
C SER A 436 40.09 -36.14 -20.85
N GLU A 437 38.78 -35.86 -20.90
CA GLU A 437 38.07 -35.47 -22.12
C GLU A 437 37.97 -33.95 -22.27
N ILE A 438 38.11 -33.21 -21.16
CA ILE A 438 38.04 -31.75 -21.14
C ILE A 438 39.41 -31.12 -21.43
N PHE A 439 40.48 -31.70 -20.90
CA PHE A 439 41.82 -31.14 -21.00
C PHE A 439 42.79 -32.06 -21.74
N PRO A 440 43.71 -31.51 -22.56
CA PRO A 440 44.85 -32.27 -23.06
C PRO A 440 45.74 -32.77 -21.91
N ALA A 441 46.44 -33.90 -22.12
CA ALA A 441 47.16 -34.63 -21.07
C ALA A 441 48.17 -33.79 -20.27
N ASN A 442 48.75 -32.75 -20.86
CA ASN A 442 49.69 -31.83 -20.22
C ASN A 442 49.03 -30.84 -19.24
N HIS A 443 47.74 -30.56 -19.36
CA HIS A 443 47.01 -29.62 -18.49
C HIS A 443 46.36 -30.30 -17.27
N ILE A 444 46.18 -31.62 -17.29
CA ILE A 444 45.57 -32.40 -16.20
C ILE A 444 46.36 -32.29 -14.88
N PRO A 445 47.69 -32.46 -14.85
CA PRO A 445 48.47 -32.33 -13.61
C PRO A 445 48.43 -30.90 -13.06
N ILE A 446 48.35 -29.90 -13.95
CA ILE A 446 48.25 -28.48 -13.58
C ILE A 446 46.89 -28.21 -12.93
N PHE A 447 45.79 -28.73 -13.49
CA PHE A 447 44.47 -28.57 -12.88
C PHE A 447 44.38 -29.24 -11.50
N GLN A 448 44.96 -30.44 -11.34
CA GLN A 448 44.96 -31.18 -10.08
C GLN A 448 45.83 -30.52 -9.01
N ASN A 449 46.95 -29.89 -9.39
CA ASN A 449 47.91 -29.30 -8.45
C ASN A 449 47.58 -27.85 -8.04
N VAL A 450 46.75 -27.12 -8.81
CA VAL A 450 46.48 -25.67 -8.60
C VAL A 450 45.15 -25.43 -7.85
N GLN A 451 44.75 -26.33 -6.94
CA GLN A 451 43.46 -26.21 -6.22
C GLN A 451 43.38 -25.06 -5.19
N LYS A 452 44.44 -24.26 -5.00
CA LYS A 452 44.46 -23.14 -4.05
C LYS A 452 44.86 -21.83 -4.76
N ALA A 453 43.85 -21.02 -5.08
CA ALA A 453 43.91 -19.58 -5.37
C ALA A 453 45.02 -19.09 -6.32
N ASN A 454 44.93 -19.42 -7.61
CA ASN A 454 45.74 -18.79 -8.66
C ASN A 454 44.87 -18.41 -9.87
N GLU A 455 45.20 -17.32 -10.56
CA GLU A 455 44.55 -16.90 -11.82
C GLU A 455 44.51 -18.03 -12.87
N THR A 456 45.54 -18.88 -12.87
CA THR A 456 45.65 -20.06 -13.73
C THR A 456 44.53 -21.08 -13.48
N TYR A 457 44.11 -21.29 -12.23
CA TYR A 457 43.00 -22.19 -11.92
C TYR A 457 41.67 -21.63 -12.44
N ASN A 458 41.44 -20.31 -12.30
CA ASN A 458 40.24 -19.66 -12.83
C ASN A 458 40.19 -19.73 -14.35
N LYS A 459 41.33 -19.55 -15.04
CA LYS A 459 41.43 -19.72 -16.50
C LYS A 459 41.11 -21.15 -16.92
N LEU A 460 41.67 -22.16 -16.23
CA LEU A 460 41.37 -23.57 -16.51
C LEU A 460 39.91 -23.91 -16.22
N MET A 461 39.34 -23.41 -15.13
CA MET A 461 37.92 -23.61 -14.79
C MET A 461 37.01 -23.01 -15.87
N ASN A 462 37.33 -21.82 -16.39
CA ASN A 462 36.58 -21.22 -17.50
C ASN A 462 36.67 -22.05 -18.78
N ILE A 463 37.83 -22.64 -19.06
CA ILE A 463 38.00 -23.58 -20.20
C ILE A 463 37.15 -24.83 -19.99
N ALA A 464 37.18 -25.42 -18.80
CA ALA A 464 36.36 -26.58 -18.47
C ALA A 464 34.87 -26.28 -18.63
N MET A 465 34.41 -25.16 -18.06
CA MET A 465 33.02 -24.71 -18.14
C MET A 465 32.56 -24.41 -19.57
N SER A 466 33.47 -24.10 -20.49
CA SER A 466 33.17 -23.86 -21.91
C SER A 466 33.26 -25.12 -22.77
N SER A 467 33.63 -26.27 -22.18
CA SER A 467 33.79 -27.53 -22.90
C SER A 467 32.44 -28.14 -23.28
N LYS A 468 32.32 -28.59 -24.54
CA LYS A 468 31.15 -29.31 -25.07
C LYS A 468 30.93 -30.69 -24.41
N THR A 469 31.90 -31.17 -23.65
CA THR A 469 31.85 -32.44 -22.92
C THR A 469 30.91 -32.35 -21.72
N LEU A 470 30.76 -31.17 -21.09
CA LEU A 470 29.86 -30.92 -19.96
C LEU A 470 28.41 -30.70 -20.42
N LYS A 471 27.76 -31.75 -20.94
CA LYS A 471 26.40 -31.67 -21.50
C LYS A 471 25.28 -31.57 -20.45
N ARG A 472 25.58 -31.74 -19.16
CA ARG A 472 24.58 -31.82 -18.08
C ARG A 472 24.45 -30.56 -17.22
N ARG A 473 25.15 -29.45 -17.54
CA ARG A 473 25.17 -28.21 -16.75
C ARG A 473 23.77 -27.71 -16.38
N LYS A 474 22.89 -27.56 -17.36
CA LYS A 474 21.50 -27.14 -17.16
C LYS A 474 20.68 -28.11 -16.32
N SER A 475 20.83 -29.42 -16.56
CA SER A 475 20.12 -30.43 -15.79
C SER A 475 20.57 -30.46 -14.32
N ILE A 476 21.86 -30.25 -14.06
CA ILE A 476 22.41 -30.16 -12.70
C ILE A 476 21.85 -28.92 -12.01
N TRP A 477 21.93 -27.76 -12.66
CA TRP A 477 21.42 -26.50 -12.12
C TRP A 477 19.93 -26.58 -11.77
N TYR A 478 19.10 -27.04 -12.69
CA TYR A 478 17.66 -27.19 -12.46
C TYR A 478 17.34 -28.22 -11.39
N GLY A 479 18.09 -29.32 -11.34
CA GLY A 479 17.94 -30.33 -10.29
C GLY A 479 18.28 -29.79 -8.90
N ILE A 480 19.24 -28.87 -8.78
CA ILE A 480 19.56 -28.22 -7.50
C ILE A 480 18.47 -27.20 -7.14
N LEU A 481 18.05 -26.35 -8.09
CA LEU A 481 16.96 -25.38 -7.84
C LEU A 481 15.67 -26.06 -7.39
N GLU A 482 15.34 -27.23 -7.94
CA GLU A 482 14.16 -27.99 -7.54
C GLU A 482 14.28 -28.57 -6.12
N LYS A 483 15.49 -28.98 -5.70
CA LYS A 483 15.76 -29.45 -4.34
C LYS A 483 15.74 -28.31 -3.32
N GLU A 484 16.30 -27.16 -3.68
CA GLU A 484 16.37 -25.98 -2.81
C GLU A 484 15.10 -25.12 -2.85
N LEU A 485 14.12 -25.46 -3.69
CA LEU A 485 12.88 -24.69 -3.85
C LEU A 485 12.18 -24.32 -2.52
N PRO A 486 12.11 -25.20 -1.49
CA PRO A 486 11.52 -24.83 -0.19
C PRO A 486 12.29 -23.75 0.57
N ASN A 487 13.58 -23.57 0.28
CA ASN A 487 14.47 -22.60 0.93
C ASN A 487 14.55 -21.27 0.13
N LEU A 488 14.04 -21.25 -1.10
CA LEU A 488 14.06 -20.11 -2.02
C LEU A 488 12.77 -19.28 -1.88
N VAL A 489 12.66 -18.59 -0.74
CA VAL A 489 11.53 -17.70 -0.46
C VAL A 489 11.88 -16.25 -0.81
N ILE A 490 11.08 -15.65 -1.68
CA ILE A 490 11.14 -14.20 -1.98
C ILE A 490 10.36 -13.48 -0.88
N ASN A 491 11.09 -12.89 0.07
CA ASN A 491 10.49 -12.23 1.23
C ASN A 491 10.48 -10.72 1.03
N MET A 492 9.38 -10.19 0.50
CA MET A 492 9.13 -8.75 0.47
C MET A 492 8.36 -8.36 1.73
N TYR A 493 9.11 -8.05 2.80
CA TYR A 493 8.53 -7.72 4.10
C TYR A 493 8.45 -6.21 4.33
N SER A 494 7.31 -5.73 4.81
CA SER A 494 7.11 -4.34 5.22
C SER A 494 6.78 -4.24 6.71
N GLY A 495 7.62 -3.51 7.46
CA GLY A 495 7.47 -3.25 8.89
C GLY A 495 8.80 -3.30 9.65
N LYS A 496 8.79 -2.96 10.95
CA LYS A 496 9.92 -3.27 11.85
C LYS A 496 9.99 -4.79 12.01
N LYS A 497 11.16 -5.37 11.74
CA LYS A 497 11.43 -6.79 12.02
C LYS A 497 11.57 -7.02 13.52
#